data_AF-A0AA36EVS3-F1
#
_entry.id   AF-A0AA36EVS3-F1
#
_cell.length_a   1.000
_cell.length_b   1.000
_cell.length_c   1.000
_cell.angle_alpha   90.00
_cell.angle_beta   90.00
_cell.angle_gamma   90.00
#
_symmetry.space_group_name_H-M   'P 1'
#
loop_
_entity.id
_entity.type
_entity.pdbx_description
1 polymer ?
#
loop_
_entity_poly.entity_id
_entity_poly.type
_entity_poly.pdbx_seq_one_letter_code
_entity_poly.pdbx_strand_id
1 'polypeptide(L)'
;MNNKSKITLITHSMGSPTMLYFLNNRTQAWKDKYIGKMITISGVWGGAVKPLRLMISGDNLGILVLKEHVIRIYQRSASSTAWLMPYDTFWKSDEILVSRPGRNYTVKDYKQLFKDLNYTAGYEMRKDTENLVKDLRPPGVEVHCIYGINVSTPATYLYDKGFPDSKPKIIYGPGDGTVNLDSLKGCLRWAQEQKQSVHSYTVANEDHLKILQSKKLIDLIQDIVTKK
;
A
#
# COMPACT_ATOMS: atom_id res chain seq x y z
N MET A 1 26.45 -8.12 20.44
CA MET A 1 26.73 -6.80 19.82
C MET A 1 26.92 -6.98 18.31
N ASN A 2 26.44 -6.05 17.48
CA ASN A 2 26.39 -6.17 16.00
C ASN A 2 27.73 -5.89 15.27
N ASN A 3 28.86 -5.85 15.97
CA ASN A 3 30.21 -5.54 15.45
C ASN A 3 30.30 -4.32 14.50
N LYS A 4 29.50 -3.27 14.72
CA LYS A 4 29.40 -2.09 13.84
C LYS A 4 28.96 -2.41 12.40
N SER A 5 28.38 -3.59 12.16
CA SER A 5 27.80 -3.95 10.87
C SER A 5 26.52 -3.16 10.63
N LYS A 6 26.34 -2.72 9.38
CA LYS A 6 25.08 -2.14 8.91
C LYS A 6 23.97 -3.19 8.98
N ILE A 7 22.74 -2.73 9.23
CA ILE A 7 21.57 -3.61 9.30
C ILE A 7 20.85 -3.68 7.95
N THR A 8 20.17 -4.82 7.71
CA THR A 8 19.19 -4.97 6.64
C THR A 8 17.80 -4.74 7.19
N LEU A 9 17.05 -3.83 6.57
CA LEU A 9 15.64 -3.60 6.89
C LEU A 9 14.79 -4.50 5.99
N ILE A 10 13.90 -5.31 6.56
CA ILE A 10 12.93 -6.10 5.79
C ILE A 10 11.53 -5.63 6.19
N THR A 11 10.75 -5.19 5.21
CA THR A 11 9.41 -4.63 5.44
C THR A 11 8.38 -5.34 4.59
N HIS A 12 7.14 -5.40 5.07
CA HIS A 12 6.00 -5.95 4.34
C HIS A 12 4.84 -4.97 4.33
N SER A 13 4.12 -4.89 3.20
CA SER A 13 2.87 -4.12 3.10
C SER A 13 3.06 -2.67 3.55
N MET A 14 2.17 -2.16 4.42
CA MET A 14 2.23 -0.84 5.07
C MET A 14 3.55 -0.59 5.81
N GLY A 15 4.25 -1.61 6.29
CA GLY A 15 5.56 -1.45 6.92
C GLY A 15 6.59 -0.79 6.00
N SER A 16 6.42 -0.93 4.68
CA SER A 16 7.33 -0.36 3.68
C SER A 16 7.23 1.17 3.60
N PRO A 17 6.05 1.79 3.37
CA PRO A 17 5.93 3.25 3.46
C PRO A 17 6.21 3.79 4.87
N THR A 18 5.92 3.05 5.95
CA THR A 18 6.29 3.46 7.31
C THR A 18 7.81 3.56 7.48
N MET A 19 8.55 2.58 6.96
CA MET A 19 10.01 2.60 7.01
C MET A 19 10.60 3.67 6.07
N LEU A 20 9.95 3.93 4.92
CA LEU A 20 10.32 5.04 4.05
C LEU A 20 10.20 6.37 4.79
N TYR A 21 9.08 6.61 5.49
CA TYR A 21 8.91 7.79 6.34
C TYR A 21 10.03 7.91 7.38
N PHE A 22 10.38 6.82 8.06
CA PHE A 22 11.50 6.81 9.01
C PHE A 22 12.83 7.21 8.35
N LEU A 23 13.18 6.59 7.21
CA LEU A 23 14.44 6.86 6.50
C LEU A 23 14.50 8.28 5.93
N ASN A 24 13.38 8.81 5.44
CA ASN A 24 13.23 10.20 5.00
C ASN A 24 13.46 11.21 6.14
N ASN A 25 13.30 10.79 7.40
CA ASN A 25 13.55 11.59 8.60
C ASN A 25 14.92 11.31 9.25
N ARG A 26 15.86 10.70 8.51
CA ARG A 26 17.25 10.49 8.93
C ARG A 26 18.20 11.15 7.94
N THR A 27 19.30 11.69 8.46
CA THR A 27 20.35 12.28 7.61
C THR A 27 21.00 11.21 6.75
N GLN A 28 21.51 11.59 5.57
CA GLN A 28 22.20 10.65 4.70
C GLN A 28 23.41 10.01 5.40
N ALA A 29 24.19 10.80 6.15
CA ALA A 29 25.31 10.29 6.94
C ALA A 29 24.89 9.22 7.97
N TRP A 30 23.71 9.35 8.60
CA TRP A 30 23.20 8.32 9.50
C TRP A 30 22.85 7.04 8.73
N LYS A 31 22.15 7.17 7.59
CA LYS A 31 21.79 6.03 6.75
C LYS A 31 23.02 5.31 6.22
N ASP A 32 24.02 6.05 5.73
CA ASP A 32 25.30 5.53 5.24
C ASP A 32 26.08 4.80 6.34
N LYS A 33 25.91 5.18 7.60
CA LYS A 33 26.57 4.55 8.75
C LYS A 33 25.86 3.28 9.21
N TYR A 34 24.53 3.26 9.24
CA TYR A 34 23.76 2.22 9.93
C TYR A 34 22.99 1.27 9.02
N ILE A 35 22.62 1.68 7.81
CA ILE A 35 21.71 0.93 6.94
C ILE A 35 22.47 0.37 5.75
N GLY A 36 22.42 -0.95 5.59
CA GLY A 36 23.02 -1.64 4.45
C GLY A 36 22.09 -1.55 3.27
N LYS A 37 20.90 -2.12 3.43
CA LYS A 37 19.86 -2.19 2.40
C LYS A 37 18.46 -2.30 2.99
N MET A 38 17.48 -1.99 2.17
CA MET A 38 16.05 -2.13 2.46
C MET A 38 15.44 -3.15 1.49
N ILE A 39 14.92 -4.26 2.02
CA ILE A 39 14.17 -5.25 1.27
C ILE A 39 12.69 -5.00 1.56
N THR A 40 11.90 -4.74 0.52
CA THR A 40 10.48 -4.43 0.66
C THR A 40 9.65 -5.50 -0.01
N ILE A 41 8.68 -6.06 0.69
CA ILE A 41 7.81 -7.13 0.22
C ILE A 41 6.39 -6.58 0.10
N SER A 42 5.85 -6.54 -1.11
CA SER A 42 4.51 -6.01 -1.40
C SER A 42 4.27 -4.61 -0.80
N GLY A 43 5.23 -3.69 -1.01
CA GLY A 43 5.14 -2.32 -0.49
C GLY A 43 3.96 -1.52 -1.08
N VAL A 44 3.24 -0.81 -0.22
CA VAL A 44 2.04 -0.01 -0.60
C VAL A 44 2.44 1.44 -0.91
N TRP A 45 3.15 1.68 -2.01
CA TRP A 45 3.80 2.97 -2.27
C TRP A 45 2.84 4.10 -2.65
N GLY A 46 1.83 3.80 -3.46
CA GLY A 46 0.82 4.75 -3.91
C GLY A 46 -0.54 4.59 -3.24
N GLY A 47 -0.63 3.81 -2.16
CA GLY A 47 -1.89 3.34 -1.60
C GLY A 47 -2.45 2.11 -2.32
N ALA A 48 -3.67 1.72 -1.99
CA ALA A 48 -4.40 0.62 -2.64
C ALA A 48 -5.88 0.97 -2.71
N VAL A 49 -6.60 0.40 -3.68
CA VAL A 49 -8.05 0.65 -3.80
C VAL A 49 -8.83 0.01 -2.65
N LYS A 50 -8.37 -1.14 -2.15
CA LYS A 50 -9.05 -1.92 -1.10
C LYS A 50 -9.49 -1.09 0.14
N PRO A 51 -8.64 -0.25 0.75
CA PRO A 51 -9.01 0.67 1.82
C PRO A 51 -10.30 1.48 1.61
N LEU A 52 -10.70 1.79 0.37
CA LEU A 52 -11.97 2.48 0.11
C LEU A 52 -13.18 1.62 0.52
N ARG A 53 -13.18 0.32 0.23
CA ARG A 53 -14.26 -0.59 0.70
C ARG A 53 -14.28 -0.69 2.22
N LEU A 54 -13.12 -0.72 2.86
CA LEU A 54 -13.00 -0.74 4.33
C LEU A 54 -13.67 0.51 4.94
N MET A 55 -13.47 1.67 4.33
CA MET A 55 -14.12 2.92 4.74
C MET A 55 -15.61 2.97 4.40
N ILE A 56 -16.05 2.38 3.29
CA ILE A 56 -17.44 2.50 2.82
C ILE A 56 -18.36 1.48 3.50
N SER A 57 -18.18 0.19 3.20
CA SER A 57 -19.07 -0.90 3.61
C SER A 57 -18.46 -1.86 4.62
N GLY A 58 -17.14 -1.75 4.85
CA GLY A 58 -16.39 -2.74 5.59
C GLY A 58 -16.01 -3.94 4.73
N ASP A 59 -15.03 -4.69 5.20
CA ASP A 59 -14.59 -5.95 4.61
C ASP A 59 -14.25 -6.92 5.75
N ASN A 60 -14.89 -8.09 5.81
CA ASN A 60 -14.59 -9.07 6.84
C ASN A 60 -13.23 -9.78 6.62
N LEU A 61 -12.52 -9.47 5.52
CA LEU A 61 -11.21 -10.01 5.18
C LEU A 61 -11.17 -11.55 5.15
N GLY A 62 -12.31 -12.19 4.90
CA GLY A 62 -12.46 -13.65 4.91
C GLY A 62 -12.75 -14.26 6.29
N ILE A 63 -12.96 -13.45 7.34
CA ILE A 63 -13.35 -13.92 8.67
C ILE A 63 -14.88 -14.13 8.70
N LEU A 64 -15.31 -15.40 8.61
CA LEU A 64 -16.71 -15.80 8.47
C LEU A 64 -17.64 -15.33 9.59
N VAL A 65 -17.12 -15.12 10.81
CA VAL A 65 -17.92 -14.82 12.02
C VAL A 65 -18.12 -13.30 12.23
N LEU A 66 -17.42 -12.45 11.48
CA LEU A 66 -17.49 -10.99 11.63
C LEU A 66 -18.42 -10.35 10.58
N LYS A 67 -19.46 -9.65 11.05
CA LYS A 67 -20.35 -8.87 10.19
C LYS A 67 -19.60 -7.62 9.68
N GLU A 68 -19.71 -7.35 8.37
CA GLU A 68 -18.97 -6.25 7.71
C GLU A 68 -19.24 -4.87 8.36
N HIS A 69 -20.47 -4.60 8.80
CA HIS A 69 -20.80 -3.33 9.47
C HIS A 69 -20.11 -3.16 10.84
N VAL A 70 -19.85 -4.26 11.56
CA VAL A 70 -19.18 -4.20 12.88
C VAL A 70 -17.69 -3.94 12.67
N ILE A 71 -17.05 -4.67 11.74
CA ILE A 71 -15.63 -4.50 11.47
C ILE A 71 -15.34 -3.14 10.80
N ARG A 72 -16.30 -2.58 10.05
CA ARG A 72 -16.21 -1.23 9.47
C ARG A 72 -15.90 -0.17 10.53
N ILE A 73 -16.46 -0.28 11.75
CA ILE A 73 -16.22 0.70 12.83
C ILE A 73 -14.73 0.71 13.19
N TYR A 74 -14.15 -0.47 13.42
CA TYR A 74 -12.72 -0.61 13.70
C TYR A 74 -11.88 -0.15 12.50
N GLN A 75 -12.21 -0.60 11.29
CA GLN A 75 -11.48 -0.24 10.07
C GLN A 75 -11.46 1.26 9.81
N ARG A 76 -12.57 1.96 10.10
CA ARG A 76 -12.66 3.43 10.03
C ARG A 76 -11.83 4.12 11.10
N SER A 77 -11.81 3.59 12.33
CA SER A 77 -11.03 4.20 13.43
C SER A 77 -9.51 4.14 13.23
N ALA A 78 -9.02 3.20 12.40
CA ALA A 78 -7.61 3.10 12.08
C ALA A 78 -7.21 4.12 11.02
N SER A 79 -6.46 5.16 11.41
CA SER A 79 -5.97 6.21 10.50
C SER A 79 -5.13 5.67 9.35
N SER A 80 -4.48 4.51 9.52
CA SER A 80 -3.78 3.80 8.46
C SER A 80 -4.67 3.44 7.27
N THR A 81 -5.96 3.17 7.49
CA THR A 81 -6.90 2.90 6.40
C THR A 81 -7.05 4.13 5.50
N ALA A 82 -7.14 5.34 6.08
CA ALA A 82 -7.22 6.59 5.32
C ALA A 82 -5.87 6.90 4.64
N TRP A 83 -4.78 6.67 5.35
CA TRP A 83 -3.42 6.89 4.85
C TRP A 83 -3.12 6.06 3.60
N LEU A 84 -3.59 4.81 3.55
CA LEU A 84 -3.33 3.87 2.45
C LEU A 84 -4.34 3.94 1.30
N MET A 85 -5.28 4.90 1.30
CA MET A 85 -6.13 5.14 0.12
C MET A 85 -5.29 5.64 -1.08
N PRO A 86 -5.75 5.43 -2.32
CA PRO A 86 -5.00 5.79 -3.53
C PRO A 86 -4.56 7.26 -3.58
N TYR A 87 -3.35 7.49 -4.04
CA TYR A 87 -2.77 8.83 -4.21
C TYR A 87 -2.89 9.32 -5.67
N ASP A 88 -3.09 10.62 -5.83
CA ASP A 88 -3.12 11.32 -7.13
C ASP A 88 -1.77 11.30 -7.88
N THR A 89 -0.67 11.01 -7.20
CA THR A 89 0.67 10.78 -7.79
C THR A 89 0.83 9.38 -8.43
N PHE A 90 -0.20 8.53 -8.30
CA PHE A 90 -0.21 7.16 -8.83
C PHE A 90 -1.45 6.83 -9.67
N TRP A 91 -2.63 7.34 -9.30
CA TRP A 91 -3.87 7.13 -10.05
C TRP A 91 -4.21 8.36 -10.86
N LYS A 92 -4.65 8.18 -12.11
CA LYS A 92 -5.11 9.30 -12.93
C LYS A 92 -6.36 9.89 -12.33
N SER A 93 -6.56 11.19 -12.59
CA SER A 93 -7.65 11.91 -11.97
C SER A 93 -9.05 11.56 -12.47
N ASP A 94 -9.15 10.89 -13.60
CA ASP A 94 -10.39 10.41 -14.23
C ASP A 94 -10.66 8.92 -13.95
N GLU A 95 -9.75 8.23 -13.27
CA GLU A 95 -9.95 6.84 -12.87
C GLU A 95 -11.02 6.73 -11.78
N ILE A 96 -12.10 6.00 -12.10
CA ILE A 96 -13.20 5.72 -11.17
C ILE A 96 -12.78 4.63 -10.20
N LEU A 97 -12.70 4.98 -8.92
CA LEU A 97 -12.36 4.05 -7.84
C LEU A 97 -13.62 3.47 -7.19
N VAL A 98 -14.66 4.28 -7.09
CA VAL A 98 -15.96 3.90 -6.54
C VAL A 98 -17.05 4.49 -7.41
N SER A 99 -18.06 3.68 -7.74
CA SER A 99 -19.26 4.11 -8.45
C SER A 99 -20.50 3.72 -7.65
N ARG A 100 -21.51 4.58 -7.63
CA ARG A 100 -22.85 4.31 -7.12
C ARG A 100 -23.89 4.98 -8.03
N PRO A 101 -25.19 4.67 -7.92
CA PRO A 101 -26.22 5.37 -8.69
C PRO A 101 -26.11 6.89 -8.49
N GLY A 102 -25.95 7.62 -9.60
CA GLY A 102 -25.88 9.09 -9.62
C GLY A 102 -24.52 9.70 -9.25
N ARG A 103 -23.49 8.92 -8.90
CA ARG A 103 -22.16 9.49 -8.57
C ARG A 103 -21.00 8.52 -8.75
N ASN A 104 -19.91 9.03 -9.32
CA ASN A 104 -18.59 8.38 -9.33
C ASN A 104 -17.63 9.14 -8.40
N TYR A 105 -16.66 8.43 -7.84
CA TYR A 105 -15.59 8.99 -7.01
C TYR A 105 -14.24 8.55 -7.56
N THR A 106 -13.37 9.53 -7.75
CA THR A 106 -11.97 9.40 -8.16
C THR A 106 -11.05 9.72 -6.97
N VAL A 107 -9.74 9.69 -7.18
CA VAL A 107 -8.75 10.21 -6.21
C VAL A 107 -8.98 11.66 -5.80
N LYS A 108 -9.69 12.46 -6.60
CA LYS A 108 -9.99 13.87 -6.30
C LYS A 108 -11.23 14.06 -5.41
N ASP A 109 -12.03 13.01 -5.21
CA ASP A 109 -13.36 13.13 -4.62
C ASP A 109 -13.44 12.75 -3.14
N TYR A 110 -12.32 12.46 -2.45
CA TYR A 110 -12.36 11.94 -1.07
C TYR A 110 -13.13 12.82 -0.10
N LYS A 111 -13.00 14.15 -0.19
CA LYS A 111 -13.79 15.07 0.64
C LYS A 111 -15.29 14.84 0.48
N GLN A 112 -15.74 14.64 -0.75
CA GLN A 112 -17.16 14.41 -1.03
C GLN A 112 -17.57 12.98 -0.71
N LEU A 113 -16.71 11.98 -0.95
CA LEU A 113 -16.95 10.60 -0.53
C LEU A 113 -17.23 10.53 0.97
N PHE A 114 -16.37 11.11 1.81
CA PHE A 114 -16.56 11.07 3.27
C PHE A 114 -17.77 11.87 3.75
N LYS A 115 -18.18 12.93 3.03
CA LYS A 115 -19.46 13.61 3.28
C LYS A 115 -20.63 12.69 2.97
N ASP A 116 -20.63 12.03 1.81
CA ASP A 116 -21.70 11.11 1.39
C ASP A 116 -21.80 9.87 2.30
N LEU A 117 -20.71 9.52 3.00
CA LEU A 117 -20.68 8.46 4.02
C LEU A 117 -21.13 8.91 5.42
N ASN A 118 -21.42 10.20 5.62
CA ASN A 118 -21.59 10.83 6.94
C ASN A 118 -20.44 10.46 7.92
N TYR A 119 -19.20 10.48 7.42
CA TYR A 119 -18.01 10.11 8.18
C TYR A 119 -16.83 11.03 7.85
N THR A 120 -16.98 12.32 8.13
CA THR A 120 -15.97 13.35 7.79
C THR A 120 -14.65 13.18 8.54
N ALA A 121 -14.64 12.53 9.71
CA ALA A 121 -13.41 12.21 10.43
C ALA A 121 -12.41 11.40 9.58
N GLY A 122 -12.88 10.54 8.67
CA GLY A 122 -12.00 9.80 7.75
C GLY A 122 -11.27 10.71 6.76
N TYR A 123 -11.88 11.83 6.36
CA TYR A 123 -11.22 12.83 5.52
C TYR A 123 -10.18 13.64 6.31
N GLU A 124 -10.46 13.95 7.57
CA GLU A 124 -9.49 14.58 8.48
C GLU A 124 -8.26 13.69 8.66
N MET A 125 -8.45 12.40 8.95
CA MET A 125 -7.34 11.43 9.00
C MET A 125 -6.53 11.38 7.69
N ARG A 126 -7.19 11.49 6.53
CA ARG A 126 -6.49 11.53 5.24
C ARG A 126 -5.61 12.78 5.13
N LYS A 127 -6.12 13.97 5.45
CA LYS A 127 -5.34 15.22 5.40
C LYS A 127 -4.13 15.16 6.33
N ASP A 128 -4.29 14.58 7.51
CA ASP A 128 -3.20 14.45 8.50
C ASP A 128 -2.08 13.54 8.01
N THR A 129 -2.40 12.54 7.18
CA THR A 129 -1.48 11.45 6.84
C THR A 129 -0.98 11.45 5.40
N GLU A 130 -1.67 12.10 4.46
CA GLU A 130 -1.33 11.97 3.04
C GLU A 130 0.08 12.46 2.73
N ASN A 131 0.50 13.58 3.29
CA ASN A 131 1.80 14.16 2.95
C ASN A 131 3.00 13.45 3.62
N LEU A 132 2.78 12.41 4.43
CA LEU A 132 3.88 11.69 5.10
C LEU A 132 4.84 11.03 4.09
N VAL A 133 4.30 10.46 3.01
CA VAL A 133 5.10 9.78 1.96
C VAL A 133 4.58 10.01 0.54
N LYS A 134 3.64 10.96 0.33
CA LYS A 134 3.01 11.25 -0.99
C LYS A 134 4.02 11.48 -2.11
N ASP A 135 5.08 12.24 -1.82
CA ASP A 135 6.12 12.59 -2.79
C ASP A 135 7.04 11.42 -3.13
N LEU A 136 6.93 10.31 -2.39
CA LEU A 136 7.73 9.10 -2.55
C LEU A 136 9.24 9.40 -2.66
N ARG A 137 9.76 10.29 -1.80
CA ARG A 137 11.19 10.66 -1.85
C ARG A 137 12.07 9.44 -1.62
N PRO A 138 13.15 9.25 -2.39
CA PRO A 138 13.99 8.06 -2.33
C PRO A 138 14.59 7.84 -0.93
N PRO A 139 14.69 6.59 -0.45
CA PRO A 139 15.20 6.30 0.88
C PRO A 139 16.71 6.57 1.01
N GLY A 140 17.47 6.68 -0.09
CA GLY A 140 18.91 6.96 -0.08
C GLY A 140 19.72 5.79 0.48
N VAL A 141 19.25 4.56 0.28
CA VAL A 141 19.92 3.30 0.62
C VAL A 141 19.69 2.31 -0.53
N GLU A 142 20.46 1.23 -0.59
CA GLU A 142 20.19 0.14 -1.54
C GLU A 142 18.80 -0.44 -1.29
N VAL A 143 18.00 -0.64 -2.35
CA VAL A 143 16.63 -1.15 -2.26
C VAL A 143 16.48 -2.43 -3.06
N HIS A 144 15.88 -3.46 -2.45
CA HIS A 144 15.36 -4.64 -3.16
C HIS A 144 13.84 -4.64 -3.04
N CYS A 145 13.17 -4.32 -4.15
CA CYS A 145 11.72 -4.23 -4.21
C CYS A 145 11.13 -5.55 -4.74
N ILE A 146 10.43 -6.27 -3.87
CA ILE A 146 9.85 -7.58 -4.16
C ILE A 146 8.32 -7.48 -4.08
N TYR A 147 7.61 -7.97 -5.08
CA TYR A 147 6.14 -7.95 -5.05
C TYR A 147 5.51 -9.07 -5.88
N GLY A 148 4.28 -9.43 -5.51
CA GLY A 148 3.45 -10.37 -6.25
C GLY A 148 2.92 -9.78 -7.55
N ILE A 149 2.75 -10.62 -8.57
CA ILE A 149 2.08 -10.26 -9.84
C ILE A 149 1.09 -11.35 -10.25
N ASN A 150 0.23 -11.03 -11.21
CA ASN A 150 -0.80 -11.93 -11.77
C ASN A 150 -1.87 -12.39 -10.76
N VAL A 151 -2.18 -11.56 -9.76
CA VAL A 151 -3.30 -11.81 -8.84
C VAL A 151 -4.37 -10.75 -9.05
N SER A 152 -5.61 -11.18 -9.29
CA SER A 152 -6.77 -10.31 -9.45
C SER A 152 -6.96 -9.42 -8.23
N THR A 153 -6.82 -8.11 -8.41
CA THR A 153 -6.80 -7.11 -7.33
C THR A 153 -7.93 -6.11 -7.51
N PRO A 154 -8.70 -5.75 -6.47
CA PRO A 154 -9.77 -4.75 -6.61
C PRO A 154 -9.24 -3.45 -7.22
N ALA A 155 -9.89 -2.97 -8.28
CA ALA A 155 -9.57 -1.73 -8.99
C ALA A 155 -10.71 -0.72 -8.94
N THR A 156 -11.97 -1.19 -8.97
CA THR A 156 -13.15 -0.34 -8.82
C THR A 156 -14.24 -1.07 -8.03
N TYR A 157 -14.92 -0.35 -7.14
CA TYR A 157 -16.11 -0.83 -6.43
C TYR A 157 -17.39 -0.23 -7.02
N LEU A 158 -18.30 -1.08 -7.47
CA LEU A 158 -19.61 -0.70 -8.00
C LEU A 158 -20.68 -1.02 -6.95
N TYR A 159 -21.22 0.02 -6.34
CA TYR A 159 -22.34 -0.08 -5.41
C TYR A 159 -23.68 0.13 -6.12
N ASP A 160 -24.72 -0.47 -5.57
CA ASP A 160 -26.10 -0.28 -5.98
C ASP A 160 -26.78 0.81 -5.13
N LYS A 161 -28.11 0.81 -5.11
CA LYS A 161 -28.91 1.75 -4.30
C LYS A 161 -28.74 1.55 -2.78
N GLY A 162 -28.13 0.44 -2.35
CA GLY A 162 -27.83 0.15 -0.94
C GLY A 162 -26.53 0.76 -0.42
N PHE A 163 -25.83 1.59 -1.21
CA PHE A 163 -24.66 2.35 -0.73
C PHE A 163 -25.00 3.19 0.52
N PRO A 164 -24.16 3.17 1.57
CA PRO A 164 -22.86 2.51 1.67
C PRO A 164 -22.86 1.14 2.37
N ASP A 165 -24.03 0.61 2.73
CA ASP A 165 -24.16 -0.59 3.57
C ASP A 165 -24.31 -1.90 2.78
N SER A 166 -24.50 -1.83 1.46
CA SER A 166 -24.51 -3.01 0.59
C SER A 166 -23.10 -3.46 0.21
N LYS A 167 -22.97 -4.73 -0.21
CA LYS A 167 -21.72 -5.27 -0.76
C LYS A 167 -21.55 -4.82 -2.21
N PRO A 168 -20.39 -4.26 -2.60
CA PRO A 168 -20.18 -3.84 -3.98
C PRO A 168 -19.89 -5.03 -4.90
N LYS A 169 -20.22 -4.87 -6.19
CA LYS A 169 -19.57 -5.64 -7.26
C LYS A 169 -18.16 -5.08 -7.46
N ILE A 170 -17.19 -5.96 -7.72
CA ILE A 170 -15.78 -5.59 -7.84
C ILE A 170 -15.33 -5.73 -9.29
N ILE A 171 -14.73 -4.68 -9.84
CA ILE A 171 -13.90 -4.77 -11.05
C ILE A 171 -12.47 -5.01 -10.59
N TYR A 172 -11.84 -6.03 -11.15
CA TYR A 172 -10.47 -6.41 -10.83
C TYR A 172 -9.50 -5.91 -11.88
N GLY A 173 -8.32 -5.50 -11.42
CA GLY A 173 -7.15 -5.19 -12.21
C GLY A 173 -5.92 -5.96 -11.72
N PRO A 174 -4.73 -5.66 -12.27
CA PRO A 174 -3.51 -6.36 -11.91
C PRO A 174 -2.99 -5.93 -10.52
N GLY A 175 -2.37 -6.87 -9.81
CA GLY A 175 -1.71 -6.63 -8.52
C GLY A 175 -1.38 -7.95 -7.79
N ASP A 176 -1.37 -7.89 -6.46
CA ASP A 176 -1.11 -9.04 -5.57
C ASP A 176 -2.37 -9.49 -4.77
N GLY A 177 -3.55 -9.07 -5.18
CA GLY A 177 -4.84 -9.34 -4.52
C GLY A 177 -5.22 -8.31 -3.46
N THR A 178 -4.29 -7.45 -3.03
CA THR A 178 -4.54 -6.33 -2.12
C THR A 178 -4.06 -5.00 -2.69
N VAL A 179 -2.84 -4.95 -3.21
CA VAL A 179 -2.18 -3.74 -3.69
C VAL A 179 -2.14 -3.78 -5.22
N ASN A 180 -2.59 -2.70 -5.83
CA ASN A 180 -2.61 -2.54 -7.28
C ASN A 180 -1.17 -2.46 -7.84
N LEU A 181 -0.97 -3.01 -9.03
CA LEU A 181 0.37 -3.19 -9.62
C LEU A 181 1.18 -1.89 -9.72
N ASP A 182 0.56 -0.77 -10.08
CA ASP A 182 1.27 0.51 -10.22
C ASP A 182 1.78 1.03 -8.86
N SER A 183 1.02 0.78 -7.79
CA SER A 183 1.47 1.06 -6.43
C SER A 183 2.61 0.12 -6.02
N LEU A 184 2.53 -1.18 -6.30
CA LEU A 184 3.62 -2.13 -6.01
C LEU A 184 4.94 -1.73 -6.69
N LYS A 185 4.85 -1.19 -7.91
CA LYS A 185 5.99 -0.72 -8.71
C LYS A 185 6.56 0.63 -8.28
N GLY A 186 5.96 1.33 -7.29
CA GLY A 186 6.38 2.68 -6.91
C GLY A 186 7.87 2.84 -6.60
N CYS A 187 8.46 1.86 -5.91
CA CYS A 187 9.89 1.78 -5.62
C CYS A 187 10.81 1.91 -6.85
N LEU A 188 10.34 1.55 -8.06
CA LEU A 188 11.15 1.59 -9.28
C LEU A 188 11.49 3.01 -9.70
N ARG A 189 10.69 4.00 -9.30
CA ARG A 189 10.94 5.43 -9.57
C ARG A 189 12.31 5.87 -9.02
N TRP A 190 12.72 5.28 -7.90
CA TRP A 190 13.98 5.62 -7.24
C TRP A 190 15.23 5.22 -8.01
N ALA A 191 15.14 4.34 -9.00
CA ALA A 191 16.31 3.89 -9.77
C ALA A 191 17.07 5.03 -10.45
N GLN A 192 16.41 6.17 -10.69
CA GLN A 192 17.02 7.38 -11.29
C GLN A 192 17.04 8.58 -10.33
N GLU A 193 16.57 8.43 -9.09
CA GLU A 193 16.42 9.54 -8.13
C GLU A 193 17.42 9.46 -6.96
N GLN A 194 18.18 8.37 -6.85
CA GLN A 194 19.21 8.19 -5.83
C GLN A 194 20.47 7.53 -6.39
N LYS A 195 21.58 7.67 -5.66
CA LYS A 195 22.88 7.09 -6.03
C LYS A 195 22.93 5.58 -5.78
N GLN A 196 22.25 5.12 -4.74
CA GLN A 196 22.23 3.71 -4.34
C GLN A 196 21.33 2.90 -5.27
N SER A 197 21.70 1.65 -5.52
CA SER A 197 20.98 0.79 -6.47
C SER A 197 19.56 0.44 -6.02
N VAL A 198 18.70 0.24 -7.00
CA VAL A 198 17.32 -0.22 -6.82
C VAL A 198 17.13 -1.46 -7.68
N HIS A 199 16.85 -2.58 -7.03
CA HIS A 199 16.61 -3.87 -7.66
C HIS A 199 15.14 -4.23 -7.54
N SER A 200 14.61 -4.94 -8.53
CA SER A 200 13.21 -5.36 -8.53
C SER A 200 13.03 -6.83 -8.84
N TYR A 201 12.14 -7.48 -8.11
CA TYR A 201 11.84 -8.89 -8.25
C TYR A 201 10.34 -9.11 -8.19
N THR A 202 9.84 -9.97 -9.07
CA THR A 202 8.43 -10.35 -9.08
C THR A 202 8.28 -11.80 -8.67
N VAL A 203 7.31 -12.10 -7.83
CA VAL A 203 6.93 -13.48 -7.48
C VAL A 203 5.53 -13.75 -8.03
N ALA A 204 5.47 -14.38 -9.21
CA ALA A 204 4.20 -14.58 -9.91
C ALA A 204 3.25 -15.52 -9.14
N ASN A 205 1.97 -15.18 -9.16
CA ASN A 205 0.85 -15.92 -8.58
C ASN A 205 0.89 -16.05 -7.04
N GLU A 206 1.67 -15.21 -6.37
CA GLU A 206 1.66 -15.11 -4.90
C GLU A 206 0.80 -13.92 -4.47
N ASP A 207 -0.23 -14.20 -3.66
CA ASP A 207 -1.05 -13.14 -3.09
C ASP A 207 -0.32 -12.41 -1.94
N HIS A 208 -0.84 -11.23 -1.60
CA HIS A 208 -0.27 -10.27 -0.67
C HIS A 208 0.21 -10.85 0.67
N LEU A 209 -0.47 -11.88 1.19
CA LEU A 209 -0.10 -12.54 2.44
C LEU A 209 0.68 -13.82 2.20
N LYS A 210 0.26 -14.65 1.23
CA LYS A 210 0.92 -15.93 0.94
C LYS A 210 2.35 -15.77 0.45
N ILE A 211 2.70 -14.63 -0.17
CA ILE A 211 4.07 -14.34 -0.59
C ILE A 211 5.07 -14.50 0.56
N LEU A 212 4.69 -14.21 1.81
CA LEU A 212 5.54 -14.35 3.00
C LEU A 212 5.92 -15.80 3.32
N GLN A 213 5.14 -16.77 2.83
CA GLN A 213 5.39 -18.20 2.96
C GLN A 213 6.00 -18.80 1.69
N SER A 214 6.18 -18.00 0.63
CA SER A 214 6.70 -18.47 -0.64
C SER A 214 8.15 -18.89 -0.51
N LYS A 215 8.46 -20.14 -0.86
CA LYS A 215 9.85 -20.62 -0.93
C LYS A 215 10.69 -19.74 -1.86
N LYS A 216 10.12 -19.26 -2.98
CA LYS A 216 10.80 -18.36 -3.92
C LYS A 216 11.21 -17.05 -3.26
N LEU A 217 10.34 -16.48 -2.41
CA LEU A 217 10.67 -15.29 -1.64
C LEU A 217 11.78 -15.57 -0.63
N ILE A 218 11.66 -16.67 0.11
CA ILE A 218 12.63 -17.04 1.16
C ILE A 218 14.02 -17.25 0.55
N ASP A 219 14.11 -18.03 -0.53
CA ASP A 219 15.36 -18.28 -1.26
C ASP A 219 15.96 -16.96 -1.78
N LEU A 220 15.12 -16.08 -2.36
CA LEU A 220 15.56 -14.77 -2.85
C LEU A 220 16.10 -13.86 -1.73
N ILE A 221 15.41 -13.81 -0.58
CA ILE A 221 15.88 -13.02 0.56
C ILE A 221 17.20 -13.59 1.08
N GLN A 222 17.32 -14.91 1.20
CA GLN A 222 18.56 -15.57 1.60
C GLN A 222 19.70 -15.20 0.66
N ASP A 223 19.47 -15.25 -0.65
CA ASP A 223 20.43 -14.82 -1.66
C ASP A 223 20.86 -13.36 -1.47
N ILE A 224 19.91 -12.44 -1.28
CA ILE A 224 20.17 -11.00 -1.11
C ILE A 224 20.99 -10.71 0.16
N VAL A 225 20.70 -11.41 1.26
CA VAL A 225 21.34 -11.15 2.57
C VAL A 225 22.66 -11.90 2.76
N THR A 226 22.89 -12.99 2.02
CA THR A 226 24.11 -13.81 2.15
C THR A 226 25.16 -13.54 1.07
N LYS A 227 24.76 -13.03 -0.11
CA LYS A 227 25.74 -12.59 -1.12
C LYS A 227 26.54 -11.41 -0.58
N LYS A 228 27.83 -11.65 -0.35
CA LYS A 228 28.83 -10.64 0.00
C LYS A 228 29.24 -9.84 -1.23
#